data_AF-A0A7R9AFK7-F1
#
_entry.id   AF-A0A7R9AFK7-F1
#
_cell.length_a   1.000
_cell.length_b   1.000
_cell.length_c   1.000
_cell.angle_alpha   90.00
_cell.angle_beta   90.00
_cell.angle_gamma   90.00
#
_symmetry.space_group_name_H-M   'P 1'
#
loop_
_entity.id
_entity.type
_entity.pdbx_description
1 polymer ?
#
loop_
_entity_poly.entity_id
_entity_poly.type
_entity_poly.pdbx_seq_one_letter_code
_entity_poly.pdbx_strand_id
1 'polypeptide(L)'
;KENINFLFAVGGGSVIDGTKFLAAAALFEGDTWDILKKGIRVTKALPFASVLTLPATGSEMNSGAVITRKSTGEKLGMGSPVLFPKFSCLNPEVIKSLPQRQLKNGIVDAFTHVLEQYMTYPIGAELQDRISESILKTLIDIAPKVIFEPYDQNIASNFMWCCTMALNGLIQKGVPTDWATHMIGHELTAKYDIDHAMTLAIIFPNLWRYKFENKKEKLAQYAERIFSVNTGSTEEKADQAIQKTIEFLHSIDVKTKLSEYTENYNGFSDEVKQTFETRNWVALGERKDITPEDVRKIVEMRHELTAKYDIDHAMTLAIIFPNLWRYKFENKKEKLAQYAERIFSVNTGSTEEKADQAIQKTIEFLHSIDVKTKLSEYTENYNGFSDEVKQTFETRNWVALGERKDITPEDVRKIVEMSC
;
A
#
# COMPACT_ATOMS: atom_id res chain seq x y z
N LYS A 1 40.14 -0.75 21.05
CA LYS A 1 40.85 0.56 21.04
C LYS A 1 40.01 1.65 21.68
N GLU A 2 38.76 1.85 21.25
CA GLU A 2 37.90 2.94 21.76
C GLU A 2 37.07 2.62 23.02
N ASN A 3 37.10 1.37 23.52
CA ASN A 3 36.38 0.92 24.74
C ASN A 3 34.89 1.35 24.81
N ILE A 4 34.19 1.23 23.67
CA ILE A 4 32.78 1.57 23.54
C ILE A 4 31.95 0.66 24.46
N ASN A 5 31.17 1.26 25.37
CA ASN A 5 30.33 0.55 26.34
C ASN A 5 28.83 0.80 26.14
N PHE A 6 28.45 1.70 25.21
CA PHE A 6 27.08 2.03 24.86
C PHE A 6 27.00 2.50 23.41
N LEU A 7 25.92 2.18 22.70
CA LEU A 7 25.69 2.61 21.32
C LEU A 7 24.44 3.51 21.22
N PHE A 8 24.45 4.46 20.29
CA PHE A 8 23.31 5.33 20.00
C PHE A 8 22.95 5.22 18.51
N ALA A 9 21.79 4.65 18.22
CA ALA A 9 21.28 4.53 16.85
C ALA A 9 20.45 5.77 16.50
N VAL A 10 20.93 6.63 15.60
CA VAL A 10 20.17 7.80 15.13
C VAL A 10 19.80 7.58 13.67
N GLY A 11 18.54 7.25 13.40
CA GLY A 11 18.11 6.91 12.05
C GLY A 11 16.77 6.16 11.99
N GLY A 12 16.48 5.59 10.82
CA GLY A 12 15.39 4.64 10.63
C GLY A 12 15.76 3.21 11.02
N GLY A 13 14.87 2.27 10.71
CA GLY A 13 15.02 0.84 11.01
C GLY A 13 16.37 0.25 10.60
N SER A 14 16.91 0.60 9.44
CA SER A 14 18.21 0.07 8.97
C SER A 14 19.38 0.43 9.88
N VAL A 15 19.40 1.65 10.45
CA VAL A 15 20.46 2.07 11.39
C VAL A 15 20.30 1.34 12.72
N ILE A 16 19.06 1.18 13.18
CA ILE A 16 18.74 0.50 14.44
C ILE A 16 19.09 -0.99 14.33
N ASP A 17 18.72 -1.65 13.23
CA ASP A 17 19.05 -3.05 12.95
C ASP A 17 20.56 -3.28 12.85
N GLY A 18 21.26 -2.40 12.13
CA GLY A 18 22.73 -2.41 12.08
C GLY A 18 23.35 -2.26 13.48
N THR A 19 22.79 -1.39 14.32
CA THR A 19 23.24 -1.20 15.70
C THR A 19 22.98 -2.44 16.56
N LYS A 20 21.84 -3.11 16.40
CA LYS A 20 21.56 -4.40 17.08
C LYS A 20 22.58 -5.46 16.70
N PHE A 21 22.93 -5.58 15.43
CA PHE A 21 23.98 -6.50 14.98
C PHE A 21 25.34 -6.12 15.56
N LEU A 22 25.75 -4.85 15.49
CA LEU A 22 27.01 -4.37 16.07
C LEU A 22 27.08 -4.60 17.59
N ALA A 23 25.97 -4.40 18.30
CA ALA A 23 25.86 -4.63 19.73
C ALA A 23 26.09 -6.10 20.09
N ALA A 24 25.53 -7.03 19.31
CA ALA A 24 25.75 -8.47 19.47
C ALA A 24 27.19 -8.86 19.10
N ALA A 25 27.63 -8.43 17.91
CA ALA A 25 28.92 -8.76 17.33
C ALA A 25 30.10 -8.32 18.21
N ALA A 26 29.98 -7.16 18.87
CA ALA A 26 31.02 -6.63 19.76
C ALA A 26 31.34 -7.56 20.95
N LEU A 27 30.41 -8.42 21.36
CA LEU A 27 30.56 -9.36 22.48
C LEU A 27 30.52 -10.83 22.02
N PHE A 28 30.55 -11.07 20.71
CA PHE A 28 30.47 -12.42 20.15
C PHE A 28 31.88 -12.99 19.91
N GLU A 29 32.10 -14.22 20.34
CA GLU A 29 33.34 -14.96 20.09
C GLU A 29 33.19 -15.80 18.82
N GLY A 30 33.98 -15.50 17.78
CA GLY A 30 33.98 -16.23 16.50
C GLY A 30 33.66 -15.34 15.29
N ASP A 31 33.22 -15.96 14.19
CA ASP A 31 32.74 -15.20 13.02
C ASP A 31 31.36 -14.61 13.32
N THR A 32 31.27 -13.28 13.40
CA THR A 32 30.03 -12.56 13.68
C THR A 32 28.89 -12.89 12.71
N TRP A 33 29.16 -13.29 11.46
CA TRP A 33 28.11 -13.69 10.53
C TRP A 33 27.44 -15.02 10.91
N ASP A 34 28.10 -15.85 11.72
CA ASP A 34 27.51 -17.09 12.23
C ASP A 34 26.28 -16.84 13.10
N ILE A 35 26.17 -15.65 13.73
CA ILE A 35 24.96 -15.24 14.43
C ILE A 35 23.72 -15.39 13.54
N LEU A 36 23.82 -14.95 12.29
CA LEU A 36 22.73 -15.00 11.33
C LEU A 36 22.71 -16.33 10.58
N LYS A 37 23.85 -16.74 9.99
CA LYS A 37 23.92 -17.91 9.12
C LYS A 37 23.60 -19.23 9.83
N LYS A 38 24.02 -19.36 11.10
CA LYS A 38 23.76 -20.55 11.93
C LYS A 38 22.60 -20.35 12.90
N GLY A 39 21.95 -19.18 12.89
CA GLY A 39 20.85 -18.84 13.80
C GLY A 39 21.27 -18.88 15.28
N ILE A 40 22.49 -18.47 15.60
CA ILE A 40 22.98 -18.52 16.98
C ILE A 40 22.26 -17.48 17.83
N ARG A 41 21.60 -17.94 18.89
CA ARG A 41 20.92 -17.06 19.83
C ARG A 41 21.93 -16.21 20.60
N VAL A 42 21.89 -14.89 20.35
CA VAL A 42 22.70 -13.91 21.09
C VAL A 42 22.26 -13.87 22.55
N THR A 43 23.17 -14.06 23.50
CA THR A 43 22.87 -14.01 24.95
C THR A 43 23.45 -12.78 25.65
N LYS A 44 24.34 -12.04 24.97
CA LYS A 44 24.95 -10.79 25.44
C LYS A 44 25.06 -9.81 24.27
N ALA A 45 24.81 -8.54 24.53
CA ALA A 45 25.01 -7.45 23.58
C ALA A 45 25.37 -6.18 24.33
N LEU A 46 26.10 -5.27 23.68
CA LEU A 46 26.30 -3.92 24.23
C LEU A 46 24.94 -3.23 24.39
N PRO A 47 24.71 -2.49 25.49
CA PRO A 47 23.50 -1.70 25.63
C PRO A 47 23.47 -0.60 24.58
N PHE A 48 22.28 -0.29 24.06
CA PHE A 48 22.11 0.79 23.12
C PHE A 48 20.76 1.48 23.30
N ALA A 49 20.65 2.70 22.79
CA ALA A 49 19.38 3.43 22.66
C ALA A 49 19.19 3.88 21.21
N SER A 50 17.96 4.29 20.86
CA SER A 50 17.66 4.82 19.53
C SER A 50 17.01 6.19 19.56
N VAL A 51 17.23 6.95 18.49
CA VAL A 51 16.48 8.15 18.12
C VAL A 51 15.90 7.88 16.74
N LEU A 52 14.59 7.64 16.68
CA LEU A 52 13.91 7.25 15.46
C LEU A 52 13.70 8.46 14.55
N THR A 53 14.15 8.37 13.30
CA THR A 53 13.96 9.44 12.30
C THR A 53 13.06 9.03 11.13
N LEU A 54 12.71 7.74 11.02
CA LEU A 54 11.88 7.20 9.95
C LEU A 54 10.99 6.07 10.51
N PRO A 55 9.70 6.34 10.78
CA PRO A 55 8.74 5.31 11.21
C PRO A 55 8.41 4.35 10.08
N ALA A 56 8.54 3.04 10.35
CA ALA A 56 8.11 1.94 9.46
C ALA A 56 8.14 0.60 10.20
N THR A 57 9.30 0.26 10.78
CA THR A 57 9.66 -1.12 11.10
C THR A 57 9.45 -1.54 12.55
N GLY A 58 9.09 -0.63 13.46
CA GLY A 58 9.00 -0.89 14.91
C GLY A 58 10.32 -1.35 15.56
N SER A 59 11.45 -1.24 14.85
CA SER A 59 12.77 -1.72 15.31
C SER A 59 13.21 -1.04 16.61
N GLU A 60 12.76 0.19 16.83
CA GLU A 60 12.96 0.95 18.06
C GLU A 60 12.24 0.36 19.28
N MET A 61 11.29 -0.56 19.12
CA MET A 61 10.58 -1.19 20.24
C MET A 61 10.49 -2.70 20.09
N ASN A 62 11.42 -3.30 19.34
CA ASN A 62 11.52 -4.75 19.20
C ASN A 62 12.97 -5.24 19.28
N SER A 63 13.15 -6.57 19.30
CA SER A 63 14.45 -7.22 19.40
C SER A 63 14.93 -7.93 18.13
N GLY A 64 14.21 -7.76 17.02
CA GLY A 64 14.58 -8.33 15.73
C GLY A 64 15.51 -7.40 14.97
N ALA A 65 16.31 -7.94 14.05
CA ALA A 65 17.09 -7.17 13.08
C ALA A 65 17.23 -7.97 11.78
N VAL A 66 17.29 -7.28 10.64
CA VAL A 66 17.57 -7.88 9.34
C VAL A 66 18.84 -7.28 8.75
N ILE A 67 19.83 -8.12 8.45
CA ILE A 67 21.15 -7.69 7.97
C ILE A 67 21.44 -8.30 6.60
N THR A 68 21.97 -7.48 5.69
CA THR A 68 22.43 -7.91 4.36
C THR A 68 23.95 -8.06 4.33
N ARG A 69 24.44 -9.21 3.88
CA ARG A 69 25.86 -9.43 3.55
C ARG A 69 26.07 -9.30 2.04
N LYS A 70 26.49 -8.10 1.61
CA LYS A 70 26.69 -7.78 0.17
C LYS A 70 27.61 -8.76 -0.56
N SER A 71 28.64 -9.31 0.10
CA SER A 71 29.59 -10.24 -0.52
C SER A 71 28.97 -11.58 -0.91
N THR A 72 27.86 -11.99 -0.29
CA THR A 72 27.17 -13.26 -0.55
C THR A 72 25.75 -13.07 -1.08
N GLY A 73 25.24 -11.83 -1.11
CA GLY A 73 23.85 -11.52 -1.49
C GLY A 73 22.81 -11.99 -0.47
N GLU A 74 23.22 -12.46 0.72
CA GLU A 74 22.32 -12.98 1.74
C GLU A 74 21.69 -11.83 2.55
N LYS A 75 20.37 -11.88 2.79
CA LYS A 75 19.65 -11.00 3.72
C LYS A 75 18.95 -11.85 4.77
N LEU A 76 19.45 -11.83 6.00
CA LEU A 76 19.04 -12.75 7.07
C LEU A 76 18.53 -12.00 8.29
N GLY A 77 17.58 -12.62 9.00
CA GLY A 77 17.05 -12.12 10.27
C GLY A 77 17.81 -12.67 11.46
N MET A 78 17.87 -11.89 12.54
CA MET A 78 18.32 -12.32 13.87
C MET A 78 17.43 -11.69 14.94
N GLY A 79 17.45 -12.26 16.15
CA GLY A 79 16.73 -11.67 17.26
C GLY A 79 17.08 -12.29 18.60
N SER A 80 17.00 -11.48 19.65
CA SER A 80 17.15 -11.94 21.02
C SER A 80 16.69 -10.87 22.01
N PRO A 81 16.08 -11.21 23.16
CA PRO A 81 15.69 -10.23 24.17
C PRO A 81 16.80 -9.27 24.63
N VAL A 82 18.07 -9.60 24.45
CA VAL A 82 19.18 -8.69 24.78
C VAL A 82 19.39 -7.56 23.75
N LEU A 83 18.66 -7.59 22.64
CA LEU A 83 18.72 -6.63 21.53
C LEU A 83 17.58 -5.61 21.54
N PHE A 84 16.77 -5.57 22.59
CA PHE A 84 15.87 -4.43 22.81
C PHE A 84 16.71 -3.17 23.10
N PRO A 85 16.40 -2.03 22.46
CA PRO A 85 16.92 -0.74 22.91
C PRO A 85 16.59 -0.53 24.39
N LYS A 86 17.50 0.10 25.13
CA LYS A 86 17.27 0.48 26.54
C LYS A 86 16.21 1.56 26.67
N PHE A 87 16.18 2.46 25.70
CA PHE A 87 15.11 3.42 25.46
C PHE A 87 15.15 3.86 24.00
N SER A 88 14.05 4.46 23.56
CA SER A 88 13.90 4.96 22.20
C SER A 88 13.23 6.33 22.24
N CYS A 89 13.81 7.30 21.54
CA CYS A 89 13.28 8.66 21.42
C CYS A 89 12.51 8.78 20.10
N LEU A 90 11.22 9.08 20.20
CA LEU A 90 10.31 9.23 19.08
C LEU A 90 9.82 10.67 19.05
N ASN A 91 10.27 11.45 18.07
CA ASN A 91 9.82 12.83 17.86
C ASN A 91 9.13 12.96 16.49
N PRO A 92 7.80 13.09 16.43
CA PRO A 92 7.04 13.20 15.17
C PRO A 92 7.46 14.36 14.26
N GLU A 93 8.19 15.36 14.77
CA GLU A 93 8.70 16.48 13.97
C GLU A 93 9.62 16.04 12.82
N VAL A 94 10.30 14.90 12.94
CA VAL A 94 11.18 14.36 11.88
C VAL A 94 10.43 14.08 10.59
N ILE A 95 9.12 13.80 10.68
CA ILE A 95 8.24 13.48 9.54
C ILE A 95 8.15 14.65 8.55
N LYS A 96 8.32 15.90 9.01
CA LYS A 96 8.33 17.11 8.16
C LYS A 96 9.34 17.03 7.01
N SER A 97 10.45 16.33 7.23
CA SER A 97 11.55 16.24 6.27
C SER A 97 11.51 14.98 5.41
N LEU A 98 10.57 14.06 5.64
CA LEU A 98 10.49 12.81 4.91
C LEU A 98 9.87 13.03 3.52
N PRO A 99 10.46 12.48 2.45
CA PRO A 99 9.83 12.51 1.13
C PRO A 99 8.59 11.62 1.13
N GLN A 100 7.59 11.95 0.30
CA GLN A 100 6.34 11.18 0.16
C GLN A 100 6.58 9.69 -0.06
N ARG A 101 7.61 9.34 -0.85
CA ARG A 101 8.02 7.94 -1.06
C ARG A 101 8.27 7.19 0.26
N GLN A 102 8.96 7.80 1.22
CA GLN A 102 9.23 7.16 2.51
C GLN A 102 8.00 7.12 3.43
N LEU A 103 7.10 8.09 3.31
CA LEU A 103 5.83 8.08 4.05
C LEU A 103 4.94 6.94 3.56
N LYS A 104 4.82 6.77 2.24
CA LYS A 104 4.14 5.61 1.63
C LYS A 104 4.78 4.30 2.07
N ASN A 105 6.11 4.21 2.01
CA ASN A 105 6.81 3.01 2.48
C ASN A 105 6.50 2.69 3.94
N GLY A 106 6.55 3.69 4.84
CA GLY A 106 6.27 3.47 6.26
C GLY A 106 4.83 3.05 6.55
N ILE A 107 3.85 3.60 5.81
CA ILE A 107 2.44 3.17 5.91
C ILE A 107 2.31 1.71 5.47
N VAL A 108 2.80 1.37 4.29
CA VAL A 108 2.63 0.03 3.72
C VAL A 108 3.36 -1.02 4.53
N ASP A 109 4.59 -0.74 4.98
CA ASP A 109 5.38 -1.66 5.79
C ASP A 109 4.71 -1.94 7.15
N ALA A 110 4.29 -0.89 7.87
CA ALA A 110 3.56 -1.05 9.13
C ALA A 110 2.22 -1.77 8.94
N PHE A 111 1.51 -1.47 7.84
CA PHE A 111 0.26 -2.14 7.50
C PHE A 111 0.47 -3.63 7.27
N THR A 112 1.48 -4.01 6.47
CA THR A 112 1.81 -5.42 6.22
C THR A 112 2.31 -6.11 7.48
N HIS A 113 3.10 -5.47 8.34
CA HIS A 113 3.49 -6.04 9.64
C HIS A 113 2.28 -6.46 10.47
N VAL A 114 1.24 -5.63 10.54
CA VAL A 114 0.01 -5.99 11.26
C VAL A 114 -0.72 -7.13 10.56
N LEU A 115 -0.84 -7.08 9.23
CA LEU A 115 -1.49 -8.14 8.44
C LEU A 115 -0.82 -9.51 8.61
N GLU A 116 0.50 -9.59 8.67
CA GLU A 116 1.23 -10.86 8.85
C GLU A 116 1.00 -11.49 10.24
N GLN A 117 0.53 -10.71 11.22
CA GLN A 117 0.20 -11.13 12.59
C GLN A 117 -1.32 -11.28 12.81
N TYR A 118 -2.14 -10.92 11.82
CA TYR A 118 -3.61 -10.88 11.92
C TYR A 118 -4.30 -11.73 10.84
N MET A 119 -3.81 -11.70 9.59
CA MET A 119 -4.40 -12.37 8.42
C MET A 119 -3.94 -13.84 8.31
N THR A 120 -4.20 -14.58 9.38
CA THR A 120 -3.89 -15.99 9.54
C THR A 120 -5.19 -16.82 9.50
N TYR A 121 -5.44 -17.65 10.50
CA TYR A 121 -6.72 -18.32 10.72
C TYR A 121 -7.34 -17.90 12.06
N PRO A 122 -8.67 -18.04 12.24
CA PRO A 122 -9.33 -17.70 13.49
C PRO A 122 -8.86 -18.59 14.64
N ILE A 123 -8.51 -17.96 15.77
CA ILE A 123 -8.11 -18.64 17.01
C ILE A 123 -8.82 -18.09 18.25
N GLY A 124 -9.76 -17.14 18.08
CA GLY A 124 -10.50 -16.53 19.19
C GLY A 124 -9.70 -15.54 20.04
N ALA A 125 -8.58 -15.01 19.53
CA ALA A 125 -7.75 -14.02 20.21
C ALA A 125 -8.31 -12.59 20.04
N GLU A 126 -9.50 -12.34 20.58
CA GLU A 126 -10.26 -11.10 20.35
C GLU A 126 -9.48 -9.83 20.71
N LEU A 127 -8.72 -9.80 21.81
CA LEU A 127 -7.96 -8.60 22.18
C LEU A 127 -6.87 -8.28 21.15
N GLN A 128 -6.12 -9.28 20.71
CA GLN A 128 -5.08 -9.14 19.69
C GLN A 128 -5.70 -8.68 18.37
N ASP A 129 -6.83 -9.28 17.98
CA ASP A 129 -7.58 -8.85 16.81
C ASP A 129 -7.99 -7.38 16.90
N ARG A 130 -8.56 -6.93 18.03
CA ARG A 130 -8.97 -5.53 18.22
C ARG A 130 -7.81 -4.54 18.18
N ILE A 131 -6.66 -4.90 18.74
CA ILE A 131 -5.47 -4.05 18.69
C ILE A 131 -4.97 -3.95 17.25
N SER A 132 -4.83 -5.09 16.55
CA SER A 132 -4.43 -5.14 15.14
C SER A 132 -5.38 -4.32 14.26
N GLU A 133 -6.69 -4.50 14.43
CA GLU A 133 -7.72 -3.79 13.69
C GLU A 133 -7.69 -2.28 13.94
N SER A 134 -7.41 -1.87 15.18
CA SER A 134 -7.27 -0.44 15.54
C SER A 134 -6.05 0.19 14.86
N ILE A 135 -4.93 -0.53 14.75
CA ILE A 135 -3.74 -0.05 14.04
C ILE A 135 -4.05 0.06 12.53
N LEU A 136 -4.63 -0.98 11.91
CA LEU A 136 -4.97 -0.99 10.48
C LEU A 136 -5.93 0.15 10.13
N LYS A 137 -7.01 0.31 10.89
CA LYS A 137 -8.01 1.35 10.66
C LYS A 137 -7.41 2.75 10.82
N THR A 138 -6.60 2.95 11.86
CA THR A 138 -5.92 4.23 12.07
C THR A 138 -4.97 4.54 10.91
N LEU A 139 -4.18 3.57 10.44
CA LEU A 139 -3.30 3.73 9.28
C LEU A 139 -4.09 4.10 8.02
N ILE A 140 -5.21 3.45 7.74
CA ILE A 140 -6.09 3.78 6.60
C ILE A 140 -6.59 5.23 6.69
N ASP A 141 -7.08 5.64 7.86
CA ASP A 141 -7.68 6.96 8.06
C ASP A 141 -6.66 8.11 7.97
N ILE A 142 -5.41 7.86 8.35
CA ILE A 142 -4.35 8.89 8.37
C ILE A 142 -3.47 8.88 7.12
N ALA A 143 -3.40 7.80 6.35
CA ALA A 143 -2.43 7.68 5.26
C ALA A 143 -2.53 8.81 4.21
N PRO A 144 -3.73 9.16 3.67
CA PRO A 144 -3.82 10.28 2.72
C PRO A 144 -3.36 11.61 3.34
N LYS A 145 -3.66 11.83 4.63
CA LYS A 145 -3.32 13.05 5.36
C LYS A 145 -1.81 13.17 5.57
N VAL A 146 -1.16 12.11 6.05
CA VAL A 146 0.28 12.15 6.31
C VAL A 146 1.11 12.26 5.03
N ILE A 147 0.62 11.71 3.91
CA ILE A 147 1.36 11.68 2.63
C ILE A 147 1.16 12.96 1.82
N PHE A 148 -0.09 13.45 1.70
CA PHE A 148 -0.43 14.49 0.73
C PHE A 148 -0.79 15.85 1.33
N GLU A 149 -1.13 15.91 2.62
CA GLU A 149 -1.49 17.17 3.28
C GLU A 149 -0.26 17.80 3.98
N PRO A 150 -0.30 19.13 4.26
CA PRO A 150 0.70 19.76 5.10
C PRO A 150 0.83 19.07 6.47
N TYR A 151 2.02 19.19 7.06
CA TYR A 151 2.31 18.57 8.36
C TYR A 151 1.26 18.92 9.42
N ASP A 152 0.71 17.87 10.03
CA ASP A 152 -0.13 17.95 11.23
C ASP A 152 0.50 17.09 12.34
N GLN A 153 0.69 17.70 13.52
CA GLN A 153 1.34 17.05 14.66
C GLN A 153 0.59 15.79 15.12
N ASN A 154 -0.74 15.82 15.15
CA ASN A 154 -1.55 14.70 15.62
C ASN A 154 -1.50 13.56 14.61
N ILE A 155 -1.62 13.84 13.32
CA ILE A 155 -1.49 12.85 12.24
C ILE A 155 -0.11 12.21 12.27
N ALA A 156 0.95 13.02 12.37
CA ALA A 156 2.33 12.55 12.45
C ALA A 156 2.58 11.68 13.69
N SER A 157 2.03 12.07 14.84
CA SER A 157 2.15 11.31 16.09
C SER A 157 1.43 9.95 16.01
N ASN A 158 0.22 9.92 15.44
CA ASN A 158 -0.53 8.68 15.22
C ASN A 158 0.21 7.76 14.24
N PHE A 159 0.70 8.29 13.13
CA PHE A 159 1.49 7.53 12.16
C PHE A 159 2.70 6.87 12.82
N MET A 160 3.51 7.67 13.52
CA MET A 160 4.70 7.17 14.21
C MET A 160 4.36 6.08 15.23
N TRP A 161 3.32 6.28 16.03
CA TRP A 161 2.94 5.31 17.06
C TRP A 161 2.33 4.03 16.47
N CYS A 162 1.53 4.12 15.40
CA CYS A 162 1.04 2.96 14.68
C CYS A 162 2.18 2.12 14.11
N CYS A 163 3.21 2.74 13.51
CA CYS A 163 4.40 2.02 13.03
C CYS A 163 5.13 1.28 14.17
N THR A 164 5.28 1.90 15.34
CA THR A 164 5.85 1.24 16.52
C THR A 164 5.02 0.04 16.96
N MET A 165 3.71 0.23 17.12
CA MET A 165 2.80 -0.81 17.61
C MET A 165 2.63 -1.97 16.62
N ALA A 166 2.81 -1.73 15.33
CA ALA A 166 2.73 -2.74 14.28
C ALA A 166 3.75 -3.88 14.46
N LEU A 167 4.93 -3.61 15.05
CA LEU A 167 5.98 -4.62 15.22
C LEU A 167 6.71 -4.58 16.57
N ASN A 168 6.13 -4.00 17.62
CA ASN A 168 6.71 -4.05 18.98
C ASN A 168 6.62 -5.44 19.64
N GLY A 169 5.87 -6.35 19.03
CA GLY A 169 5.70 -7.72 19.47
C GLY A 169 4.51 -7.98 20.39
N LEU A 170 3.65 -6.99 20.66
CA LEU A 170 2.42 -7.15 21.45
C LEU A 170 1.37 -7.97 20.69
N ILE A 171 1.10 -7.62 19.43
CA ILE A 171 -0.01 -8.21 18.67
C ILE A 171 0.25 -9.67 18.25
N GLN A 172 1.51 -10.09 18.09
CA GLN A 172 1.88 -11.50 17.88
C GLN A 172 1.75 -12.40 19.13
N LYS A 173 1.47 -11.86 20.33
CA LYS A 173 1.46 -12.71 21.55
C LYS A 173 0.26 -13.64 21.56
N GLY A 174 0.55 -14.94 21.47
CA GLY A 174 -0.46 -16.00 21.56
C GLY A 174 -1.23 -16.22 20.26
N VAL A 175 -0.75 -15.68 19.14
CA VAL A 175 -1.39 -15.82 17.82
C VAL A 175 -0.43 -16.43 16.79
N PRO A 176 -0.92 -17.13 15.77
CA PRO A 176 -0.11 -17.53 14.62
C PRO A 176 0.35 -16.31 13.81
N THR A 177 1.44 -16.48 13.06
CA THR A 177 1.99 -15.43 12.17
C THR A 177 2.42 -16.05 10.84
N ASP A 178 2.30 -15.31 9.74
CA ASP A 178 2.52 -15.81 8.37
C ASP A 178 3.95 -15.57 7.88
N TRP A 179 4.34 -14.31 7.71
CA TRP A 179 5.64 -13.82 7.21
C TRP A 179 5.99 -14.18 5.77
N ALA A 180 5.15 -14.92 5.03
CA ALA A 180 5.47 -15.31 3.67
C ALA A 180 5.49 -14.10 2.71
N THR A 181 4.65 -13.08 2.94
CA THR A 181 4.67 -11.86 2.11
C THR A 181 6.04 -11.18 2.20
N HIS A 182 6.57 -11.00 3.40
CA HIS A 182 7.90 -10.42 3.60
C HIS A 182 9.01 -11.25 2.95
N MET A 183 8.94 -12.58 3.07
CA MET A 183 9.97 -13.46 2.52
C MET A 183 10.02 -13.42 1.00
N ILE A 184 8.87 -13.40 0.34
CA ILE A 184 8.80 -13.26 -1.11
C ILE A 184 9.21 -11.84 -1.52
N GLY A 185 8.72 -10.80 -0.84
CA GLY A 185 9.05 -9.40 -1.12
C GLY A 185 10.54 -9.08 -1.03
N HIS A 186 11.27 -9.74 -0.13
CA HIS A 186 12.73 -9.61 -0.05
C HIS A 186 13.45 -9.98 -1.35
N GLU A 187 13.01 -11.01 -2.07
CA GLU A 187 13.64 -11.39 -3.34
C GLU A 187 13.33 -10.37 -4.45
N LEU A 188 12.11 -9.80 -4.45
CA LEU A 188 11.77 -8.71 -5.38
C LEU A 188 12.66 -7.49 -5.14
N THR A 189 12.87 -7.13 -3.87
CA THR A 189 13.76 -6.03 -3.48
C THR A 189 15.19 -6.30 -3.96
N ALA A 190 15.70 -7.51 -3.68
CA ALA A 190 17.07 -7.89 -4.01
C ALA A 190 17.33 -7.93 -5.52
N LYS A 191 16.33 -8.33 -6.33
CA LYS A 191 16.46 -8.45 -7.79
C LYS A 191 16.27 -7.12 -8.52
N TYR A 192 15.25 -6.35 -8.15
CA TYR A 192 14.80 -5.19 -8.94
C TYR A 192 15.06 -3.83 -8.29
N ASP A 193 15.63 -3.80 -7.09
CA ASP A 193 15.82 -2.56 -6.31
C ASP A 193 14.50 -1.79 -6.08
N ILE A 194 13.38 -2.53 -6.06
CA ILE A 194 12.07 -2.00 -5.69
C ILE A 194 12.06 -1.79 -4.18
N ASP A 195 11.57 -0.64 -3.73
CA ASP A 195 11.43 -0.32 -2.31
C ASP A 195 10.71 -1.46 -1.56
N HIS A 196 11.23 -1.86 -0.40
CA HIS A 196 10.76 -3.03 0.34
C HIS A 196 9.24 -3.07 0.51
N ALA A 197 8.65 -1.99 1.01
CA ALA A 197 7.22 -1.91 1.25
C ALA A 197 6.40 -2.05 -0.04
N MET A 198 6.89 -1.52 -1.16
CA MET A 198 6.22 -1.66 -2.46
C MET A 198 6.18 -3.12 -2.92
N THR A 199 7.22 -3.91 -2.62
CA THR A 199 7.19 -5.36 -2.88
C THR A 199 6.13 -6.08 -2.05
N LEU A 200 5.88 -5.63 -0.81
CA LEU A 200 4.83 -6.21 0.04
C LEU A 200 3.44 -5.95 -0.55
N ALA A 201 3.19 -4.70 -0.99
CA ALA A 201 1.95 -4.30 -1.65
C ALA A 201 1.63 -5.10 -2.92
N ILE A 202 2.66 -5.60 -3.62
CA ILE A 202 2.48 -6.50 -4.77
C ILE A 202 2.08 -7.90 -4.31
N ILE A 203 2.73 -8.42 -3.27
CA ILE A 203 2.65 -9.84 -2.92
C ILE A 203 1.44 -10.20 -2.06
N PHE A 204 1.09 -9.42 -1.03
CA PHE A 204 0.03 -9.86 -0.11
C PHE A 204 -1.33 -10.06 -0.80
N PRO A 205 -1.76 -9.23 -1.79
CA PRO A 205 -3.02 -9.49 -2.48
C PRO A 205 -2.99 -10.82 -3.25
N ASN A 206 -1.87 -11.11 -3.93
CA ASN A 206 -1.68 -12.37 -4.65
C ASN A 206 -1.69 -13.56 -3.69
N LEU A 207 -0.99 -13.45 -2.56
CA LEU A 207 -0.95 -14.50 -1.54
C LEU A 207 -2.34 -14.79 -0.98
N TRP A 208 -3.12 -13.75 -0.69
CA TRP A 208 -4.50 -13.91 -0.21
C TRP A 208 -5.40 -14.57 -1.23
N ARG A 209 -5.26 -14.23 -2.52
CA ARG A 209 -5.98 -14.90 -3.61
C ARG A 209 -5.57 -16.37 -3.74
N TYR A 210 -4.28 -16.66 -3.65
CA TYR A 210 -3.76 -18.02 -3.75
C TYR A 210 -4.20 -18.90 -2.57
N LYS A 211 -4.19 -18.35 -1.36
CA LYS A 211 -4.58 -19.02 -0.11
C LYS A 211 -6.00 -18.63 0.33
N PHE A 212 -6.89 -18.29 -0.61
CA PHE A 212 -8.21 -17.74 -0.32
C PHE A 212 -9.01 -18.63 0.61
N GLU A 213 -9.14 -19.92 0.30
CA GLU A 213 -9.87 -20.88 1.14
C GLU A 213 -9.33 -20.97 2.58
N ASN A 214 -8.01 -20.84 2.75
CA ASN A 214 -7.37 -20.93 4.07
C ASN A 214 -7.52 -19.66 4.90
N LYS A 215 -7.77 -18.50 4.26
CA LYS A 215 -7.79 -17.17 4.89
C LYS A 215 -9.16 -16.48 4.86
N LYS A 216 -10.15 -17.01 4.12
CA LYS A 216 -11.45 -16.35 3.86
C LYS A 216 -12.20 -15.93 5.12
N GLU A 217 -12.13 -16.70 6.20
CA GLU A 217 -12.78 -16.34 7.47
C GLU A 217 -12.17 -15.08 8.10
N LYS A 218 -10.83 -14.96 8.12
CA LYS A 218 -10.15 -13.75 8.62
C LYS A 218 -10.29 -12.58 7.65
N LEU A 219 -10.32 -12.83 6.35
CA LEU A 219 -10.62 -11.81 5.34
C LEU A 219 -12.04 -11.27 5.50
N ALA A 220 -13.04 -12.11 5.77
CA ALA A 220 -14.41 -11.67 6.02
C ALA A 220 -14.51 -10.84 7.30
N GLN A 221 -13.88 -11.29 8.40
CA GLN A 221 -13.79 -10.50 9.65
C GLN A 221 -13.13 -9.14 9.40
N TYR A 222 -12.05 -9.11 8.62
CA TYR A 222 -11.36 -7.88 8.23
C TYR A 222 -12.26 -6.95 7.42
N ALA A 223 -13.01 -7.48 6.45
CA ALA A 223 -13.97 -6.71 5.66
C ALA A 223 -15.05 -6.06 6.53
N GLU A 224 -15.62 -6.81 7.47
CA GLU A 224 -16.63 -6.31 8.42
C GLU A 224 -16.05 -5.23 9.35
N ARG A 225 -14.92 -5.52 9.99
CA ARG A 225 -14.41 -4.69 11.09
C ARG A 225 -13.66 -3.45 10.61
N ILE A 226 -12.98 -3.52 9.46
CA ILE A 226 -12.19 -2.40 8.93
C ILE A 226 -13.01 -1.57 7.93
N PHE A 227 -13.71 -2.25 7.03
CA PHE A 227 -14.41 -1.62 5.91
C PHE A 227 -15.95 -1.63 6.01
N SER A 228 -16.51 -2.15 7.11
CA SER A 228 -17.96 -2.18 7.35
C SER A 228 -18.77 -2.96 6.31
N VAL A 229 -18.16 -3.98 5.69
CA VAL A 229 -18.82 -4.88 4.73
C VAL A 229 -19.62 -5.95 5.48
N ASN A 230 -20.86 -5.63 5.87
CA ASN A 230 -21.67 -6.48 6.76
C ASN A 230 -22.63 -7.43 6.03
N THR A 231 -22.79 -7.29 4.71
CA THR A 231 -23.70 -8.09 3.86
C THR A 231 -22.92 -9.04 2.95
N GLY A 232 -23.58 -10.12 2.53
CA GLY A 232 -22.99 -11.14 1.66
C GLY A 232 -22.46 -12.38 2.40
N SER A 233 -22.08 -13.40 1.65
CA SER A 233 -21.43 -14.62 2.14
C SER A 233 -20.02 -14.34 2.68
N THR A 234 -19.44 -15.32 3.37
CA THR A 234 -18.04 -15.24 3.83
C THR A 234 -17.09 -15.01 2.66
N GLU A 235 -17.30 -15.71 1.56
CA GLU A 235 -16.51 -15.59 0.32
C GLU A 235 -16.66 -14.20 -0.31
N GLU A 236 -17.88 -13.67 -0.41
CA GLU A 236 -18.13 -12.32 -0.95
C GLU A 236 -17.49 -11.23 -0.10
N LYS A 237 -17.56 -11.35 1.23
CA LYS A 237 -16.90 -10.43 2.17
C LYS A 237 -15.38 -10.52 2.06
N ALA A 238 -14.85 -11.73 2.00
CA ALA A 238 -13.42 -11.96 1.86
C ALA A 238 -12.87 -11.39 0.55
N ASP A 239 -13.60 -11.54 -0.56
CA ASP A 239 -13.25 -10.93 -1.84
C ASP A 239 -13.23 -9.40 -1.76
N GLN A 240 -14.27 -8.81 -1.17
CA GLN A 240 -14.35 -7.36 -0.95
C GLN A 240 -13.23 -6.83 -0.06
N ALA A 241 -12.78 -7.59 0.94
CA ALA A 241 -11.63 -7.22 1.77
C ALA A 241 -10.36 -7.03 0.94
N ILE A 242 -10.13 -7.94 -0.03
CA ILE A 242 -8.97 -7.87 -0.92
C ILE A 242 -9.09 -6.65 -1.83
N GLN A 243 -10.25 -6.43 -2.46
CA GLN A 243 -10.45 -5.28 -3.34
C GLN A 243 -10.34 -3.93 -2.60
N LYS A 244 -10.98 -3.78 -1.45
CA LYS A 244 -10.88 -2.54 -0.66
C LYS A 244 -9.48 -2.25 -0.17
N THR A 245 -8.67 -3.29 0.06
CA THR A 245 -7.26 -3.10 0.41
C THR A 245 -6.45 -2.62 -0.79
N ILE A 246 -6.69 -3.16 -1.99
CA ILE A 246 -6.06 -2.67 -3.23
C ILE A 246 -6.49 -1.23 -3.51
N GLU A 247 -7.78 -0.92 -3.39
CA GLU A 247 -8.32 0.45 -3.53
C GLU A 247 -7.65 1.42 -2.55
N PHE A 248 -7.44 1.00 -1.29
CA PHE A 248 -6.71 1.78 -0.31
C PHE A 248 -5.27 2.06 -0.76
N LEU A 249 -4.53 1.03 -1.20
CA LEU A 249 -3.16 1.20 -1.70
C LEU A 249 -3.11 2.15 -2.90
N HIS A 250 -4.03 1.99 -3.86
CA HIS A 250 -4.11 2.87 -5.02
C HIS A 250 -4.46 4.31 -4.64
N SER A 251 -5.31 4.51 -3.62
CA SER A 251 -5.66 5.84 -3.11
C SER A 251 -4.47 6.63 -2.54
N ILE A 252 -3.40 5.91 -2.14
CA ILE A 252 -2.15 6.51 -1.69
C ILE A 252 -1.02 6.40 -2.73
N ASP A 253 -1.39 6.16 -3.99
CA ASP A 253 -0.48 6.07 -5.14
C ASP A 253 0.64 5.04 -4.89
N VAL A 254 0.23 3.85 -4.44
CA VAL A 254 1.04 2.64 -4.32
C VAL A 254 0.52 1.63 -5.33
N LYS A 255 1.40 1.23 -6.26
CA LYS A 255 1.05 0.27 -7.29
C LYS A 255 1.15 -1.16 -6.75
N THR A 256 0.32 -2.06 -7.27
CA THR A 256 0.17 -3.42 -6.73
C THR A 256 0.57 -4.51 -7.72
N LYS A 257 0.96 -4.19 -8.95
CA LYS A 257 1.41 -5.19 -9.92
C LYS A 257 2.91 -5.05 -10.19
N LEU A 258 3.63 -6.17 -10.25
CA LEU A 258 5.07 -6.18 -10.54
C LEU A 258 5.40 -5.52 -11.89
N SER A 259 4.53 -5.72 -12.89
CA SER A 259 4.66 -5.11 -14.23
C SER A 259 4.64 -3.59 -14.23
N GLU A 260 4.16 -2.95 -13.16
CA GLU A 260 4.12 -1.48 -13.07
C GLU A 260 5.43 -0.88 -12.50
N TYR A 261 6.35 -1.75 -12.06
CA TYR A 261 7.66 -1.37 -11.53
C TYR A 261 8.82 -1.80 -12.43
N THR A 262 8.64 -2.86 -13.23
CA THR A 262 9.68 -3.36 -14.14
C THR A 262 9.05 -4.04 -15.34
N GLU A 263 9.69 -3.92 -16.51
CA GLU A 263 9.34 -4.66 -17.73
C GLU A 263 10.02 -6.04 -17.79
N ASN A 264 11.08 -6.23 -17.00
CA ASN A 264 11.94 -7.42 -17.02
C ASN A 264 11.56 -8.45 -15.95
N TYR A 265 10.25 -8.71 -15.77
CA TYR A 265 9.77 -9.65 -14.75
C TYR A 265 9.55 -11.09 -15.27
N ASN A 266 9.73 -11.32 -16.58
CA ASN A 266 9.59 -12.66 -17.17
C ASN A 266 10.63 -13.63 -16.61
N GLY A 267 10.21 -14.83 -16.21
CA GLY A 267 11.08 -15.88 -15.64
C GLY A 267 11.46 -15.67 -14.17
N PHE A 268 11.09 -14.54 -13.56
CA PHE A 268 11.45 -14.23 -12.18
C PHE A 268 10.84 -15.18 -11.16
N SER A 269 9.61 -15.63 -11.40
CA SER A 269 8.93 -16.59 -10.53
C SER A 269 9.72 -17.89 -10.36
N ASP A 270 10.32 -18.38 -11.46
CA ASP A 270 11.20 -19.55 -11.45
C ASP A 270 12.50 -19.29 -10.68
N GLU A 271 13.10 -18.10 -10.83
CA GLU A 271 14.29 -17.72 -10.08
C GLU A 271 14.03 -17.65 -8.56
N VAL A 272 12.87 -17.09 -8.15
CA VAL A 272 12.49 -17.03 -6.73
C VAL A 272 12.27 -18.43 -6.18
N LYS A 273 11.59 -19.31 -6.92
CA LYS A 273 11.43 -20.72 -6.55
C LYS A 273 12.79 -21.38 -6.33
N GLN A 274 13.70 -21.27 -7.29
CA GLN A 274 15.03 -21.87 -7.20
C GLN A 274 15.83 -21.33 -6.00
N THR A 275 15.68 -20.03 -5.71
CA THR A 275 16.31 -19.40 -4.55
C THR A 275 15.77 -19.98 -3.24
N PHE A 276 14.46 -20.19 -3.14
CA PHE A 276 13.83 -20.76 -1.95
C PHE A 276 14.23 -22.23 -1.76
N GLU A 277 14.29 -23.02 -2.82
CA GLU A 277 14.80 -24.40 -2.78
C GLU A 277 16.26 -24.44 -2.31
N THR A 278 17.12 -23.58 -2.87
CA THR A 278 18.54 -23.50 -2.51
C THR A 278 18.75 -23.11 -1.05
N ARG A 279 17.89 -22.23 -0.51
CA ARG A 279 17.92 -21.81 0.90
C ARG A 279 17.16 -22.75 1.85
N ASN A 280 16.60 -23.84 1.33
CA ASN A 280 15.77 -24.79 2.09
C ASN A 280 14.54 -24.13 2.78
N TRP A 281 13.97 -23.09 2.15
CA TRP A 281 12.75 -22.41 2.58
C TRP A 281 11.53 -23.10 2.00
N VAL A 282 11.27 -24.33 2.47
CA VAL A 282 10.31 -25.24 1.84
C VAL A 282 8.91 -25.23 2.44
N ALA A 283 8.71 -24.52 3.55
CA ALA A 283 7.47 -24.55 4.33
C ALA A 283 7.22 -23.21 5.04
N LEU A 284 6.69 -22.24 4.30
CA LEU A 284 6.36 -20.89 4.80
C LEU A 284 4.87 -20.76 5.17
N GLY A 285 4.53 -19.61 5.74
CA GLY A 285 3.18 -19.27 6.16
C GLY A 285 2.80 -19.85 7.51
N GLU A 286 1.66 -19.39 8.02
CA GLU A 286 1.18 -19.71 9.36
C GLU A 286 0.78 -21.19 9.53
N ARG A 287 0.53 -21.87 8.41
CA ARG A 287 0.25 -23.32 8.32
C ARG A 287 1.45 -24.13 7.84
N LYS A 288 2.59 -23.50 7.54
CA LYS A 288 3.78 -24.14 6.96
C LYS A 288 3.47 -24.92 5.67
N ASP A 289 2.56 -24.39 4.87
CA ASP A 289 2.00 -25.03 3.66
C ASP A 289 2.26 -24.22 2.38
N ILE A 290 3.14 -23.21 2.43
CA ILE A 290 3.62 -22.47 1.25
C ILE A 290 4.98 -23.04 0.86
N THR A 291 4.98 -23.84 -0.21
CA THR A 291 6.17 -24.44 -0.82
C THR A 291 6.81 -23.49 -1.86
N PRO A 292 8.04 -23.76 -2.33
CA PRO A 292 8.66 -22.96 -3.40
C PRO A 292 7.82 -22.91 -4.69
N GLU A 293 7.07 -23.99 -4.98
CA GLU A 293 6.15 -24.02 -6.13
C GLU A 293 4.93 -23.12 -5.90
N ASP A 294 4.43 -23.03 -4.67
CA ASP A 294 3.37 -22.07 -4.32
C ASP A 294 3.88 -20.63 -4.46
N VAL A 295 5.11 -20.35 -4.04
CA VAL A 295 5.75 -19.04 -4.20
C VAL A 295 5.84 -18.65 -5.67
N ARG A 296 6.27 -19.57 -6.55
CA ARG A 296 6.29 -19.35 -8.00
C ARG A 296 4.93 -18.86 -8.51
N LYS A 297 3.86 -19.56 -8.14
CA LYS A 297 2.49 -19.24 -8.53
C LYS A 297 2.04 -17.89 -7.97
N ILE A 298 2.30 -17.61 -6.68
CA ILE A 298 1.96 -16.33 -6.04
C ILE A 298 2.64 -15.15 -6.76
N VAL A 299 3.91 -15.30 -7.16
CA VAL A 299 4.64 -14.26 -7.90
C VAL A 299 4.10 -14.08 -9.33
N GLU A 300 3.63 -15.15 -9.98
CA GLU A 300 3.03 -15.10 -11.32
C GLU A 300 1.62 -14.51 -11.35
N MET A 301 0.91 -14.55 -10.23
CA MET A 301 -0.46 -14.07 -10.17
C MET A 301 -0.54 -12.60 -10.58
N ARG A 302 -1.44 -12.33 -11.51
CA ARG A 302 -1.88 -10.99 -11.85
C ARG A 302 -3.24 -10.83 -11.21
N HIS A 303 -3.31 -10.20 -10.04
CA HIS A 303 -4.61 -9.83 -9.53
C HIS A 303 -5.16 -8.72 -10.44
N GLU A 304 -6.27 -9.01 -11.06
CA GLU A 304 -7.11 -7.99 -11.66
C GLU A 304 -7.98 -7.47 -10.51
N LEU A 305 -8.04 -6.15 -10.34
CA LEU A 305 -9.23 -5.57 -9.74
C LEU A 305 -10.38 -6.14 -10.59
N THR A 306 -11.36 -6.77 -9.96
CA THR A 306 -12.67 -6.92 -10.59
C THR A 306 -13.30 -5.53 -10.59
N ALA A 307 -12.64 -4.59 -11.27
CA ALA A 307 -13.22 -3.33 -11.61
C ALA A 307 -14.40 -3.71 -12.49
N LYS A 308 -15.61 -3.52 -11.97
CA LYS A 308 -16.83 -3.63 -12.77
C LYS A 308 -16.71 -2.78 -14.06
N TYR A 309 -15.81 -1.79 -14.04
CA TYR A 309 -15.42 -0.90 -15.12
C TYR A 309 -13.90 -0.68 -15.13
N ASP A 310 -13.17 -1.29 -16.06
CA ASP A 310 -11.72 -1.10 -16.24
C ASP A 310 -11.46 0.10 -17.15
N ILE A 311 -11.47 1.31 -16.59
CA ILE A 311 -11.23 2.56 -17.32
C ILE A 311 -10.10 3.31 -16.62
N ASP A 312 -9.01 3.55 -17.35
CA ASP A 312 -7.86 4.34 -16.87
C ASP A 312 -8.29 5.74 -16.38
N HIS A 313 -7.57 6.30 -15.40
CA HIS A 313 -7.89 7.62 -14.85
C HIS A 313 -7.87 8.73 -15.92
N ALA A 314 -6.91 8.73 -16.83
CA ALA A 314 -6.83 9.69 -17.93
C ALA A 314 -8.02 9.52 -18.90
N MET A 315 -8.46 8.27 -19.13
CA MET A 315 -9.65 7.98 -19.92
C MET A 315 -10.94 8.42 -19.21
N THR A 316 -10.99 8.26 -17.88
CA THR A 316 -12.09 8.77 -17.06
C THR A 316 -12.23 10.29 -17.22
N LEU A 317 -11.12 11.04 -17.23
CA LEU A 317 -11.15 12.49 -17.47
C LEU A 317 -11.65 12.85 -18.88
N ALA A 318 -11.26 12.07 -19.90
CA ALA A 318 -11.72 12.27 -21.27
C ALA A 318 -13.24 12.08 -21.44
N ILE A 319 -13.83 11.19 -20.64
CA ILE A 319 -15.28 10.97 -20.58
C ILE A 319 -15.97 12.11 -19.80
N ILE A 320 -15.42 12.51 -18.66
CA ILE A 320 -16.09 13.44 -17.73
C ILE A 320 -16.00 14.90 -18.17
N PHE A 321 -14.88 15.37 -18.74
CA PHE A 321 -14.69 16.79 -19.05
C PHE A 321 -15.74 17.35 -20.04
N PRO A 322 -16.00 16.71 -21.20
CA PRO A 322 -17.01 17.20 -22.13
C PRO A 322 -18.41 17.26 -21.50
N ASN A 323 -18.75 16.24 -20.69
CA ASN A 323 -20.05 16.16 -20.03
C ASN A 323 -20.21 17.17 -18.90
N LEU A 324 -19.15 17.42 -18.14
CA LEU A 324 -19.11 18.49 -17.14
C LEU A 324 -19.26 19.88 -17.79
N TRP A 325 -18.62 20.10 -18.93
CA TRP A 325 -18.77 21.35 -19.69
C TRP A 325 -20.18 21.54 -20.22
N ARG A 326 -20.82 20.49 -20.74
CA ARG A 326 -22.23 20.51 -21.14
C ARG A 326 -23.15 20.74 -19.94
N TYR A 327 -22.91 20.07 -18.82
CA TYR A 327 -23.73 20.22 -17.61
C TYR A 327 -23.66 21.62 -17.02
N LYS A 328 -22.48 22.26 -17.04
CA LYS A 328 -22.26 23.63 -16.57
C LYS A 328 -22.17 24.64 -17.73
N PHE A 329 -22.82 24.38 -18.86
CA PHE A 329 -22.64 25.16 -20.09
C PHE A 329 -22.86 26.66 -19.89
N GLU A 330 -23.96 27.05 -19.26
CA GLU A 330 -24.28 28.46 -18.99
C GLU A 330 -23.21 29.17 -18.15
N ASN A 331 -22.56 28.45 -17.23
CA ASN A 331 -21.51 29.00 -16.37
C ASN A 331 -20.12 28.98 -17.02
N LYS A 332 -19.96 28.27 -18.15
CA LYS A 332 -18.66 28.02 -18.79
C LYS A 332 -18.58 28.60 -20.19
N LYS A 333 -19.69 29.01 -20.81
CA LYS A 333 -19.76 29.40 -22.23
C LYS A 333 -18.78 30.50 -22.61
N GLU A 334 -18.53 31.53 -21.79
CA GLU A 334 -17.53 32.54 -22.15
C GLU A 334 -16.10 31.97 -22.17
N LYS A 335 -15.73 31.13 -21.19
CA LYS A 335 -14.42 30.49 -21.16
C LYS A 335 -14.25 29.46 -22.28
N LEU A 336 -15.30 28.71 -22.59
CA LEU A 336 -15.30 27.73 -23.68
C LEU A 336 -15.17 28.43 -25.04
N ALA A 337 -15.84 29.56 -25.25
CA ALA A 337 -15.68 30.37 -26.46
C ALA A 337 -14.23 30.88 -26.63
N GLN A 338 -13.62 31.38 -25.54
CA GLN A 338 -12.21 31.79 -25.56
C GLN A 338 -11.26 30.62 -25.84
N TYR A 339 -11.57 29.44 -25.30
CA TYR A 339 -10.81 28.22 -25.57
C TYR A 339 -10.94 27.79 -27.04
N ALA A 340 -12.15 27.86 -27.63
CA ALA A 340 -12.38 27.59 -29.05
C ALA A 340 -11.58 28.53 -29.97
N GLU A 341 -11.54 29.81 -29.66
CA GLU A 341 -10.76 30.81 -30.40
C GLU A 341 -9.26 30.53 -30.31
N ARG A 342 -8.74 30.27 -29.10
CA ARG A 342 -7.30 30.16 -28.87
C ARG A 342 -6.70 28.83 -29.31
N ILE A 343 -7.42 27.73 -29.11
CA ILE A 343 -6.90 26.38 -29.32
C ILE A 343 -7.31 25.85 -30.68
N PHE A 344 -8.53 26.18 -31.13
CA PHE A 344 -9.11 25.65 -32.36
C PHE A 344 -9.34 26.69 -33.45
N SER A 345 -8.92 27.94 -33.24
CA SER A 345 -9.07 29.04 -34.20
C SER A 345 -10.51 29.31 -34.66
N VAL A 346 -11.50 29.03 -33.79
CA VAL A 346 -12.92 29.26 -34.07
C VAL A 346 -13.26 30.74 -33.85
N ASN A 347 -13.09 31.56 -34.89
CA ASN A 347 -13.21 33.03 -34.77
C ASN A 347 -14.60 33.59 -35.12
N THR A 348 -15.47 32.79 -35.75
CA THR A 348 -16.82 33.20 -36.20
C THR A 348 -17.91 32.54 -35.36
N GLY A 349 -19.06 33.20 -35.25
CA GLY A 349 -20.23 32.71 -34.50
C GLY A 349 -20.45 33.41 -33.16
N SER A 350 -21.61 33.16 -32.56
CA SER A 350 -21.98 33.62 -31.22
C SER A 350 -21.11 32.97 -30.14
N THR A 351 -21.13 33.51 -28.92
CA THR A 351 -20.44 32.91 -27.76
C THR A 351 -20.89 31.46 -27.53
N GLU A 352 -22.19 31.19 -27.69
CA GLU A 352 -22.76 29.85 -27.50
C GLU A 352 -22.33 28.90 -28.61
N GLU A 353 -22.32 29.35 -29.87
CA GLU A 353 -21.83 28.55 -31.00
C GLU A 353 -20.35 28.22 -30.86
N LYS A 354 -19.53 29.19 -30.42
CA LYS A 354 -18.10 28.97 -30.16
C LYS A 354 -17.87 28.00 -29.00
N ALA A 355 -18.64 28.14 -27.92
CA ALA A 355 -18.55 27.27 -26.76
C ALA A 355 -18.90 25.82 -27.10
N ASP A 356 -19.96 25.60 -27.87
CA ASP A 356 -20.35 24.27 -28.35
C ASP A 356 -19.28 23.67 -29.27
N GLN A 357 -18.74 24.47 -30.20
CA GLN A 357 -17.62 24.05 -31.05
C GLN A 357 -16.36 23.68 -30.23
N ALA A 358 -16.10 24.34 -29.11
CA ALA A 358 -14.98 23.98 -28.22
C ALA A 358 -15.13 22.56 -27.66
N ILE A 359 -16.35 22.20 -27.23
CA ILE A 359 -16.64 20.86 -26.71
C ILE A 359 -16.50 19.83 -27.82
N GLN A 360 -17.11 20.08 -28.99
CA GLN A 360 -17.07 19.16 -30.12
C GLN A 360 -15.65 18.93 -30.64
N LYS A 361 -14.87 20.00 -30.85
CA LYS A 361 -13.48 19.87 -31.31
C LYS A 361 -12.56 19.20 -30.32
N THR A 362 -12.84 19.31 -29.01
CA THR A 362 -12.10 18.54 -28.00
C THR A 362 -12.41 17.05 -28.10
N ILE A 363 -13.69 16.69 -28.29
CA ILE A 363 -14.08 15.29 -28.54
C ILE A 363 -13.43 14.75 -29.82
N GLU A 364 -13.47 15.52 -30.92
CA GLU A 364 -12.80 15.17 -32.19
C GLU A 364 -11.30 14.97 -32.00
N PHE A 365 -10.64 15.85 -31.24
CA PHE A 365 -9.22 15.72 -30.92
C PHE A 365 -8.94 14.44 -30.12
N LEU A 366 -9.71 14.14 -29.07
CA LEU A 366 -9.56 12.92 -28.27
C LEU A 366 -9.75 11.66 -29.14
N HIS A 367 -10.76 11.64 -30.00
CA HIS A 367 -10.96 10.54 -30.96
C HIS A 367 -9.78 10.42 -31.96
N SER A 368 -9.16 11.53 -32.37
CA SER A 368 -8.02 11.50 -33.30
C SER A 368 -6.76 10.84 -32.71
N ILE A 369 -6.67 10.74 -31.38
CA ILE A 369 -5.61 10.05 -30.65
C ILE A 369 -6.08 8.74 -30.01
N ASP A 370 -7.17 8.16 -30.53
CA ASP A 370 -7.77 6.89 -30.09
C ASP A 370 -8.24 6.88 -28.62
N VAL A 371 -8.61 8.05 -28.09
CA VAL A 371 -9.20 8.19 -26.75
C VAL A 371 -10.72 8.31 -26.90
N LYS A 372 -11.44 7.28 -26.44
CA LYS A 372 -12.91 7.24 -26.42
C LYS A 372 -13.46 8.22 -25.37
N THR A 373 -14.66 8.73 -25.58
CA THR A 373 -15.24 9.83 -24.76
C THR A 373 -16.59 9.47 -24.15
N LYS A 374 -17.11 8.27 -24.42
CA LYS A 374 -18.32 7.74 -23.81
C LYS A 374 -18.02 6.45 -23.04
N LEU A 375 -18.74 6.28 -21.95
CA LEU A 375 -18.64 5.10 -21.10
C LEU A 375 -19.06 3.83 -21.84
N SER A 376 -20.08 3.94 -22.70
CA SER A 376 -20.57 2.87 -23.57
C SER A 376 -19.54 2.37 -24.59
N GLU A 377 -18.47 3.12 -24.85
CA GLU A 377 -17.37 2.70 -25.72
C GLU A 377 -16.34 1.81 -25.00
N TYR A 378 -16.37 1.77 -23.67
CA TYR A 378 -15.45 0.99 -22.83
C TYR A 378 -16.06 -0.27 -22.26
N THR A 379 -17.38 -0.28 -22.03
CA THR A 379 -18.06 -1.40 -21.37
C THR A 379 -19.52 -1.48 -21.81
N GLU A 380 -20.05 -2.70 -21.91
CA GLU A 380 -21.49 -2.94 -22.14
C GLU A 380 -22.31 -2.90 -20.83
N ASN A 381 -21.63 -2.92 -19.67
CA ASN A 381 -22.25 -3.08 -18.35
C ASN A 381 -22.49 -1.76 -17.60
N TYR A 382 -22.61 -0.61 -18.28
CA TYR A 382 -22.70 0.71 -17.63
C TYR A 382 -24.05 1.04 -16.96
N ASN A 383 -25.06 0.18 -17.10
CA ASN A 383 -26.37 0.39 -16.48
C ASN A 383 -26.25 0.43 -14.95
N GLY A 384 -26.71 1.53 -14.34
CA GLY A 384 -26.62 1.79 -12.90
C GLY A 384 -25.27 2.36 -12.43
N PHE A 385 -24.30 2.55 -13.32
CA PHE A 385 -22.99 3.09 -12.94
C PHE A 385 -23.06 4.49 -12.35
N SER A 386 -23.91 5.37 -12.90
CA SER A 386 -24.10 6.73 -12.38
C SER A 386 -24.60 6.72 -10.93
N ASP A 387 -25.49 5.79 -10.58
CA ASP A 387 -26.00 5.61 -9.21
C ASP A 387 -24.90 5.11 -8.25
N GLU A 388 -24.05 4.19 -8.70
CA GLU A 388 -22.91 3.70 -7.92
C GLU A 388 -21.88 4.80 -7.64
N VAL A 389 -21.59 5.63 -8.64
CA VAL A 389 -20.71 6.80 -8.47
C VAL A 389 -21.31 7.78 -7.46
N LYS A 390 -22.61 8.07 -7.56
CA LYS A 390 -23.31 8.92 -6.58
C LYS A 390 -23.18 8.36 -5.16
N GLN A 391 -23.49 7.08 -4.97
CA GLN A 391 -23.42 6.43 -3.65
C GLN A 391 -22.00 6.46 -3.08
N THR A 392 -20.99 6.29 -3.93
CA THR A 392 -19.58 6.40 -3.54
C THR A 392 -19.26 7.80 -3.02
N PHE A 393 -19.76 8.85 -3.68
CA PHE A 393 -19.52 10.24 -3.28
C PHE A 393 -20.24 10.57 -1.97
N GLU A 394 -21.49 10.10 -1.79
CA GLU A 394 -22.22 10.23 -0.53
C GLU A 394 -21.49 9.53 0.62
N THR A 395 -21.01 8.30 0.39
CA THR A 395 -20.28 7.52 1.40
C THR A 395 -18.95 8.16 1.80
N ARG A 396 -18.27 8.82 0.84
CA ARG A 396 -17.02 9.57 1.08
C ARG A 396 -17.24 10.98 1.64
N ASN A 397 -18.50 11.36 1.89
CA ASN A 397 -18.88 12.71 2.32
C ASN A 397 -18.42 13.82 1.36
N TRP A 398 -18.38 13.52 0.07
CA TRP A 398 -18.02 14.46 -1.01
C TRP A 398 -19.27 15.20 -1.50
N VAL A 399 -19.83 16.04 -0.63
CA VAL A 399 -21.16 16.64 -0.82
C VAL A 399 -21.15 18.01 -1.53
N ALA A 400 -19.98 18.62 -1.72
CA ALA A 400 -19.83 19.96 -2.30
C ALA A 400 -18.50 20.10 -3.05
N LEU A 401 -18.52 19.75 -4.34
CA LEU A 401 -17.34 19.67 -5.20
C LEU A 401 -17.21 20.86 -6.17
N GLY A 402 -16.04 20.98 -6.77
CA GLY A 402 -15.69 22.07 -7.70
C GLY A 402 -15.30 23.37 -7.00
N GLU A 403 -14.74 24.30 -7.77
CA GLU A 403 -14.23 25.60 -7.28
C GLU A 403 -15.29 26.40 -6.48
N ARG A 404 -16.56 26.27 -6.86
CA ARG A 404 -17.69 26.96 -6.21
C ARG A 404 -18.45 26.09 -5.20
N LYS A 405 -18.01 24.86 -4.96
CA LYS A 405 -18.68 23.89 -4.06
C LYS A 405 -20.15 23.67 -4.41
N ASP A 406 -20.49 23.73 -5.70
CA ASP A 406 -21.85 23.68 -6.25
C ASP A 406 -22.12 22.40 -7.07
N ILE A 407 -21.27 21.39 -6.92
CA ILE A 407 -21.44 20.07 -7.50
C ILE A 407 -21.75 19.08 -6.37
N THR A 408 -23.00 18.65 -6.31
CA THR A 408 -23.53 17.64 -5.37
C THR A 408 -23.35 16.23 -5.93
N PRO A 409 -23.48 15.18 -5.11
CA PRO A 409 -23.49 13.79 -5.60
C PRO A 409 -24.56 13.52 -6.67
N GLU A 410 -25.71 14.21 -6.60
CA GLU A 410 -26.76 14.13 -7.62
C GLU A 410 -26.35 14.81 -8.93
N ASP A 411 -25.59 15.90 -8.87
CA ASP A 411 -25.02 16.51 -10.08
C ASP A 411 -23.99 15.58 -10.73
N VAL A 412 -23.16 14.90 -9.92
CA VAL A 412 -22.20 13.90 -10.40
C VAL A 412 -22.92 12.76 -11.10
N ARG A 413 -24.01 12.24 -10.52
CA ARG A 413 -24.86 11.23 -11.16
C ARG A 413 -25.27 11.64 -12.57
N LYS A 414 -25.80 12.87 -12.72
CA LYS A 414 -26.26 13.41 -14.01
C LYS A 414 -25.12 13.57 -15.01
N ILE A 415 -23.96 14.05 -14.57
CA ILE A 415 -22.78 14.20 -15.44
C ILE A 415 -22.31 12.84 -15.97
N VAL A 416 -22.27 11.81 -15.11
CA VAL A 416 -21.90 10.45 -15.51
C VAL A 416 -22.97 9.86 -16.42
N GLU A 417 -24.26 10.10 -16.16
CA GLU A 417 -25.36 9.63 -16.99
C GLU A 417 -25.32 10.22 -18.42
N MET A 418 -24.86 11.45 -18.58
CA MET A 418 -24.61 12.04 -19.92
C MET A 418 -23.47 11.35 -20.70
N SER A 419 -22.66 10.54 -20.01
CA SER A 419 -21.55 9.79 -20.59
C SER A 419 -21.94 8.39 -21.08
N CYS A 420 -23.12 7.92 -20.70
CA CYS A 420 -23.70 6.64 -21.09
C CYS A 420 -24.38 6.76 -22.46
#